data_AF-A0A946GPS7-F1
#
_entry.id   AF-A0A946GPS7-F1
#
_cell.length_a   1.000
_cell.length_b   1.000
_cell.length_c   1.000
_cell.angle_alpha   90.00
_cell.angle_beta   90.00
_cell.angle_gamma   90.00
#
_symmetry.space_group_name_H-M   'P 1'
#
loop_
_entity.id
_entity.type
_entity.pdbx_description
1 polymer ?
#
loop_
_entity_poly.entity_id
_entity_poly.type
_entity_poly.pdbx_seq_one_letter_code
_entity_poly.pdbx_strand_id
1 'polypeptide(L)'
;MKRLLTCMAMVVIAASAAPGIANSEILAMMNYESKPAESLKALKLTGAGERREGIAIIDVDPEAPTFGKILMDIPLPPDLVAHHIFYDRKMEKAYITALGKPELHVFKLNEFPYRLRRIDVPKCVMGEDVLFSEDNSTWYLTCMNSGNVYVGETATDKITGIIDIPGTNPHGLVVLSDIDRLLVTSTITGDLKTPKEELIVVQASTNKVLGTLKMSNKPSPSGVAPVELLRVPGSDPAIVYTTNMFGAALWTATWNPGSKSFDVAEAFNLAPINGGVPLEIYFVDGGKTMYITTANPGLFHIFDLSADPSKPKLVKSMKTGQGAHHVGLTKDGRYGFVQNSFINLPGMRDGSVSVVDLKLQKVVASMDTLKNMGFNPNCIVLLPKWNHLAGH
;
A
#
# COMPACT_ATOMS: atom_id res chain seq x y z
N MET A 1 4.01 21.56 87.15
CA MET A 1 4.51 20.42 86.37
C MET A 1 3.87 20.43 84.99
N LYS A 2 4.73 20.19 83.99
CA LYS A 2 4.63 20.23 82.52
C LYS A 2 3.27 20.04 81.83
N ARG A 3 3.07 20.89 80.81
CA ARG A 3 2.18 20.76 79.64
C ARG A 3 2.45 19.45 78.89
N LEU A 4 1.41 18.81 78.34
CA LEU A 4 1.51 18.03 77.11
C LEU A 4 0.24 18.21 76.27
N LEU A 5 0.37 18.94 75.16
CA LEU A 5 -0.52 18.84 74.00
C LEU A 5 -0.21 17.51 73.30
N THR A 6 -1.24 16.81 72.83
CA THR A 6 -1.08 15.71 71.89
C THR A 6 -1.96 15.99 70.68
N CYS A 7 -1.34 16.57 69.63
CA CYS A 7 -1.91 16.61 68.29
C CYS A 7 -1.84 15.19 67.71
N MET A 8 -2.99 14.60 67.38
CA MET A 8 -3.05 13.35 66.63
C MET A 8 -3.22 13.71 65.15
N ALA A 9 -2.15 13.48 64.38
CA ALA A 9 -2.10 13.74 62.94
C ALA A 9 -2.95 12.73 62.16
N MET A 10 -3.82 13.23 61.29
CA MET A 10 -4.48 12.43 60.26
C MET A 10 -3.45 12.01 59.21
N VAL A 11 -3.18 10.71 59.11
CA VAL A 11 -2.43 10.12 58.00
C VAL A 11 -3.39 9.95 56.83
N VAL A 12 -3.29 10.83 55.83
CA VAL A 12 -3.91 10.63 54.52
C VAL A 12 -3.00 9.65 53.76
N ILE A 13 -3.47 8.42 53.58
CA ILE A 13 -2.83 7.46 52.68
C ILE A 13 -3.19 7.89 51.25
N ALA A 14 -2.29 8.61 50.59
CA ALA A 14 -2.37 8.83 49.16
C ALA A 14 -2.10 7.49 48.47
N ALA A 15 -3.13 6.90 47.87
CA ALA A 15 -2.97 5.78 46.96
C ALA A 15 -2.21 6.27 45.72
N SER A 16 -0.89 6.07 45.70
CA SER A 16 -0.08 6.23 44.51
C SER A 16 -0.46 5.12 43.53
N ALA A 17 -1.42 5.41 42.64
CA ALA A 17 -1.55 4.68 41.40
C ALA A 17 -0.24 4.88 40.62
N ALA A 18 0.64 3.90 40.65
CA ALA A 18 1.76 3.86 39.72
C ALA A 18 1.15 3.89 38.31
N PRO A 19 1.46 4.89 37.46
CA PRO A 19 1.09 4.79 36.06
C PRO A 19 1.82 3.56 35.53
N GLY A 20 1.06 2.50 35.25
CA GLY A 20 1.58 1.41 34.42
C GLY A 20 2.11 2.08 33.18
N ILE A 21 3.41 1.94 32.91
CA ILE A 21 3.98 2.31 31.63
C ILE A 21 3.30 1.37 30.66
N ALA A 22 2.19 1.83 30.07
CA ALA A 22 1.65 1.22 28.88
C ALA A 22 2.74 1.39 27.84
N ASN A 23 3.57 0.35 27.65
CA ASN A 23 4.51 0.33 26.55
C ASN A 23 3.68 0.56 25.29
N SER A 24 3.90 1.69 24.61
CA SER A 24 3.29 1.89 23.31
C SER A 24 3.87 0.83 22.38
N GLU A 25 2.99 0.08 21.73
CA GLU A 25 3.32 -0.74 20.57
C GLU A 25 2.70 -0.06 19.35
N ILE A 26 3.23 -0.36 18.17
CA ILE A 26 2.66 -0.01 16.87
C ILE A 26 2.54 -1.31 16.12
N LEU A 27 1.31 -1.75 15.84
CA LEU A 27 1.11 -3.05 15.20
C LEU A 27 0.89 -2.90 13.70
N ALA A 28 1.62 -3.70 12.93
CA ALA A 28 1.44 -3.87 11.51
C ALA A 28 0.88 -5.25 11.17
N MET A 29 0.10 -5.31 10.11
CA MET A 29 -0.33 -6.52 9.43
C MET A 29 0.47 -6.66 8.14
N MET A 30 1.07 -7.82 7.93
CA MET A 30 1.83 -8.13 6.71
C MET A 30 1.46 -9.51 6.21
N ASN A 31 1.07 -9.62 4.95
CA ASN A 31 1.08 -10.89 4.26
C ASN A 31 2.52 -11.23 3.84
N TYR A 32 2.84 -12.51 3.83
CA TYR A 32 4.19 -12.97 3.52
C TYR A 32 4.15 -14.31 2.80
N GLU A 33 5.25 -14.61 2.10
CA GLU A 33 5.50 -15.89 1.47
C GLU A 33 6.94 -16.37 1.67
N SER A 34 7.17 -17.68 1.49
CA SER A 34 8.52 -18.24 1.47
C SER A 34 9.40 -17.60 0.39
N LYS A 35 10.63 -17.22 0.77
CA LYS A 35 11.66 -16.84 -0.19
C LYS A 35 11.97 -18.02 -1.13
N PRO A 36 12.27 -17.76 -2.42
CA PRO A 36 12.74 -18.80 -3.33
C PRO A 36 14.03 -19.47 -2.87
N ALA A 37 14.28 -20.70 -3.32
CA ALA A 37 15.38 -21.54 -2.83
C ALA A 37 16.77 -20.88 -2.99
N GLU A 38 16.98 -20.15 -4.09
CA GLU A 38 18.24 -19.42 -4.33
C GLU A 38 18.46 -18.31 -3.29
N SER A 39 17.39 -17.67 -2.82
CA SER A 39 17.45 -16.61 -1.80
C SER A 39 17.74 -17.19 -0.41
N LEU A 40 17.15 -18.33 -0.06
CA LEU A 40 17.44 -19.04 1.20
C LEU A 40 18.92 -19.43 1.29
N LYS A 41 19.48 -19.92 0.17
CA LYS A 41 20.90 -20.29 0.07
C LYS A 41 21.82 -19.09 0.29
N ALA A 42 21.50 -17.93 -0.28
CA ALA A 42 22.26 -16.69 -0.09
C ALA A 42 22.25 -16.21 1.37
N LEU A 43 21.15 -16.45 2.11
CA LEU A 43 21.01 -16.12 3.52
C LEU A 43 21.59 -17.19 4.47
N LYS A 44 22.20 -18.26 3.94
CA LYS A 44 22.68 -19.41 4.72
C LYS A 44 21.58 -20.06 5.58
N LEU A 45 20.32 -19.95 5.15
CA LEU A 45 19.20 -20.64 5.75
C LEU A 45 19.05 -22.03 5.11
N THR A 46 18.78 -23.05 5.91
CA THR A 46 18.64 -24.44 5.45
C THR A 46 17.22 -24.71 4.95
N GLY A 47 17.12 -25.26 3.73
CA GLY A 47 15.91 -25.87 3.18
C GLY A 47 14.79 -24.89 2.82
N ALA A 48 14.26 -24.98 1.61
CA ALA A 48 12.84 -24.69 1.46
C ALA A 48 12.12 -25.79 2.23
N GLY A 49 11.54 -25.47 3.40
CA GLY A 49 10.39 -26.24 3.86
C GLY A 49 9.29 -26.21 2.80
N GLU A 50 8.16 -26.87 3.04
CA GLU A 50 6.97 -26.65 2.20
C GLU A 50 6.70 -25.14 2.09
N ARG A 51 6.40 -24.66 0.87
CA ARG A 51 6.09 -23.25 0.63
C ARG A 51 5.01 -22.82 1.61
N ARG A 52 5.23 -21.71 2.29
CA ARG A 52 4.31 -21.17 3.28
C ARG A 52 3.90 -19.76 2.89
N GLU A 53 2.63 -19.48 3.10
CA GLU A 53 2.09 -18.13 3.11
C GLU A 53 1.32 -17.87 4.40
N GLY A 54 1.21 -16.61 4.77
CA GLY A 54 0.45 -16.23 5.94
C GLY A 54 0.25 -14.72 6.05
N ILE A 55 -0.48 -14.33 7.09
CA ILE A 55 -0.61 -12.95 7.55
C ILE A 55 -0.05 -12.88 8.97
N ALA A 56 0.97 -12.07 9.17
CA ALA A 56 1.57 -11.82 10.48
C ALA A 56 1.08 -10.48 11.04
N ILE A 57 0.73 -10.45 12.33
CA ILE A 57 0.63 -9.23 13.12
C ILE A 57 1.93 -9.06 13.89
N ILE A 58 2.67 -7.98 13.64
CA ILE A 58 4.00 -7.75 14.18
C ILE A 58 4.05 -6.38 14.85
N ASP A 59 4.70 -6.30 16.01
CA ASP A 59 5.05 -5.02 16.62
C ASP A 59 6.22 -4.36 15.85
N VAL A 60 5.93 -3.22 15.24
CA VAL A 60 6.86 -2.45 14.42
C VAL A 60 7.32 -1.17 15.10
N ASP A 61 6.96 -0.91 16.35
CA ASP A 61 7.44 0.28 17.06
C ASP A 61 8.95 0.17 17.35
N PRO A 62 9.81 1.03 16.77
CA PRO A 62 11.26 0.96 16.96
C PRO A 62 11.69 1.29 18.41
N GLU A 63 10.81 1.89 19.21
CA GLU A 63 11.09 2.24 20.61
C GLU A 63 10.60 1.15 21.58
N ALA A 64 9.81 0.18 21.10
CA ALA A 64 9.27 -0.89 21.93
C ALA A 64 10.31 -1.99 22.20
N PRO A 65 10.34 -2.57 23.42
CA PRO A 65 11.17 -3.74 23.71
C PRO A 65 10.73 -5.00 22.92
N THR A 66 9.54 -4.95 22.32
CA THR A 66 8.94 -6.00 21.49
C THR A 66 9.08 -5.73 20.00
N PHE A 67 9.88 -4.75 19.57
CA PHE A 67 10.15 -4.47 18.16
C PHE A 67 10.53 -5.74 17.39
N GLY A 68 9.78 -6.03 16.33
CA GLY A 68 9.95 -7.21 15.49
C GLY A 68 9.28 -8.49 16.02
N LYS A 69 8.56 -8.45 17.14
CA LYS A 69 7.87 -9.62 17.70
C LYS A 69 6.57 -9.90 16.94
N ILE A 70 6.42 -11.13 16.45
CA ILE A 70 5.17 -11.64 15.88
C ILE A 70 4.20 -11.94 17.03
N LEU A 71 3.02 -11.33 17.00
CA LEU A 71 1.95 -11.50 17.98
C LEU A 71 0.86 -12.47 17.49
N MET A 72 0.67 -12.54 16.17
CA MET A 72 -0.27 -13.44 15.53
C MET A 72 0.26 -13.86 14.17
N ASP A 73 -0.03 -15.11 13.78
CA ASP A 73 0.32 -15.66 12.48
C ASP A 73 -0.87 -16.48 11.97
N ILE A 74 -1.47 -16.03 10.87
CA ILE A 74 -2.65 -16.62 10.25
C ILE A 74 -2.20 -17.34 8.98
N PRO A 75 -2.27 -18.68 8.91
CA PRO A 75 -1.85 -19.40 7.72
C PRO A 75 -2.77 -19.09 6.53
N LEU A 76 -2.16 -18.96 5.35
CA LEU A 76 -2.85 -18.87 4.07
C LEU A 76 -2.56 -20.11 3.21
N PRO A 77 -3.40 -20.42 2.20
CA PRO A 77 -3.09 -21.47 1.25
C PRO A 77 -1.72 -21.22 0.58
N PRO A 78 -0.86 -22.25 0.47
CA PRO A 78 0.50 -22.12 -0.04
C PRO A 78 0.58 -22.02 -1.57
N ASP A 79 -0.54 -21.79 -2.23
CA ASP A 79 -0.68 -21.52 -3.67
C ASP A 79 -1.40 -20.20 -3.95
N LEU A 80 -1.75 -19.42 -2.91
CA LEU A 80 -2.57 -18.22 -3.05
C LEU A 80 -1.82 -17.06 -3.74
N VAL A 81 -0.55 -16.91 -3.42
CA VAL A 81 0.30 -15.75 -3.76
C VAL A 81 -0.40 -14.46 -3.31
N ALA A 82 -0.67 -14.38 -2.00
CA ALA A 82 -1.28 -13.21 -1.40
C ALA A 82 -0.42 -11.96 -1.66
N HIS A 83 -1.03 -10.90 -2.18
CA HIS A 83 -0.28 -9.76 -2.71
C HIS A 83 -0.54 -8.47 -1.95
N HIS A 84 -1.71 -7.85 -2.12
CA HIS A 84 -2.05 -6.60 -1.44
C HIS A 84 -2.99 -6.80 -0.25
N ILE A 85 -2.93 -5.84 0.68
CA ILE A 85 -3.86 -5.70 1.81
C ILE A 85 -4.47 -4.31 1.74
N PHE A 86 -5.77 -4.23 1.50
CA PHE A 86 -6.51 -2.97 1.49
C PHE A 86 -7.54 -2.94 2.60
N TYR A 87 -7.73 -1.77 3.21
CA TYR A 87 -8.86 -1.53 4.09
C TYR A 87 -10.00 -0.88 3.33
N ASP A 88 -11.24 -1.18 3.72
CA ASP A 88 -12.34 -0.28 3.38
C ASP A 88 -12.11 1.10 4.02
N ARG A 89 -12.78 2.15 3.55
CA ARG A 89 -12.56 3.53 4.02
C ARG A 89 -12.78 3.71 5.52
N LYS A 90 -13.57 2.83 6.14
CA LYS A 90 -13.85 2.83 7.58
C LYS A 90 -12.85 2.01 8.41
N MET A 91 -11.96 1.26 7.76
CA MET A 91 -11.04 0.31 8.39
C MET A 91 -11.78 -0.69 9.30
N GLU A 92 -12.96 -1.13 8.87
CA GLU A 92 -13.75 -2.17 9.51
C GLU A 92 -13.45 -3.54 8.91
N LYS A 93 -12.97 -3.59 7.66
CA LYS A 93 -12.59 -4.81 6.95
C LYS A 93 -11.25 -4.68 6.25
N ALA A 94 -10.53 -5.79 6.17
CA ALA A 94 -9.33 -5.95 5.37
C ALA A 94 -9.59 -6.91 4.21
N TYR A 95 -9.12 -6.53 3.03
CA TYR A 95 -9.24 -7.26 1.77
C TYR A 95 -7.84 -7.70 1.33
N ILE A 96 -7.68 -8.98 1.04
CA ILE A 96 -6.40 -9.60 0.67
C ILE A 96 -6.52 -10.15 -0.74
N THR A 97 -5.73 -9.57 -1.64
CA THR A 97 -5.71 -9.97 -3.06
C THR A 97 -4.75 -11.14 -3.29
N ALA A 98 -4.91 -11.80 -4.43
CA ALA A 98 -4.19 -13.03 -4.75
C ALA A 98 -3.79 -13.05 -6.23
N LEU A 99 -2.50 -13.30 -6.49
CA LEU A 99 -1.99 -13.44 -7.86
C LEU A 99 -2.06 -14.88 -8.37
N GLY A 100 -2.12 -15.85 -7.46
CA GLY A 100 -2.05 -17.28 -7.81
C GLY A 100 -3.42 -17.91 -8.05
N LYS A 101 -4.50 -17.26 -7.59
CA LYS A 101 -5.84 -17.85 -7.57
C LYS A 101 -6.94 -16.82 -7.83
N PRO A 102 -8.07 -17.23 -8.42
CA PRO A 102 -9.24 -16.39 -8.66
C PRO A 102 -10.06 -16.16 -7.37
N GLU A 103 -9.41 -15.64 -6.34
CA GLU A 103 -9.96 -15.53 -4.98
C GLU A 103 -9.63 -14.15 -4.38
N LEU A 104 -10.62 -13.50 -3.78
CA LEU A 104 -10.44 -12.34 -2.90
C LEU A 104 -10.78 -12.77 -1.48
N HIS A 105 -9.92 -12.49 -0.51
CA HIS A 105 -10.22 -12.77 0.89
C HIS A 105 -10.60 -11.50 1.63
N VAL A 106 -11.57 -11.59 2.53
CA VAL A 106 -11.96 -10.47 3.39
C VAL A 106 -12.16 -10.95 4.82
N PHE A 107 -11.79 -10.12 5.79
CA PHE A 107 -12.16 -10.34 7.18
C PHE A 107 -12.44 -9.04 7.89
N LYS A 108 -13.24 -9.12 8.95
CA LYS A 108 -13.58 -7.97 9.79
C LYS A 108 -12.53 -7.76 10.86
N LEU A 109 -12.17 -6.50 11.07
CA LEU A 109 -11.13 -6.08 12.00
C LEU A 109 -11.63 -5.96 13.45
N ASN A 110 -12.95 -5.97 13.64
CA ASN A 110 -13.60 -5.96 14.95
C ASN A 110 -14.00 -7.36 15.46
N GLU A 111 -13.73 -8.43 14.71
CA GLU A 111 -14.01 -9.81 15.09
C GLU A 111 -12.71 -10.55 15.42
N PHE A 112 -12.51 -10.91 16.69
CA PHE A 112 -11.36 -11.69 17.12
C PHE A 112 -11.76 -13.11 17.54
N PRO A 113 -11.06 -14.17 17.09
CA PRO A 113 -9.93 -14.12 16.16
C PRO A 113 -10.39 -13.76 14.75
N TYR A 114 -9.52 -13.16 13.92
CA TYR A 114 -9.85 -12.85 12.53
C TYR A 114 -10.31 -14.10 11.77
N ARG A 115 -11.36 -13.94 10.96
CA ARG A 115 -11.98 -15.00 10.16
C ARG A 115 -11.96 -14.62 8.69
N LEU A 116 -11.01 -15.17 7.94
CA LEU A 116 -10.94 -14.97 6.50
C LEU A 116 -12.13 -15.63 5.83
N ARG A 117 -12.88 -14.84 5.08
CA ARG A 117 -13.94 -15.28 4.20
C ARG A 117 -13.49 -15.09 2.76
N ARG A 118 -13.58 -16.15 1.99
CA ARG A 118 -13.30 -16.14 0.55
C ARG A 118 -14.48 -15.55 -0.23
N ILE A 119 -14.16 -14.81 -1.26
CA ILE A 119 -15.04 -14.32 -2.33
C ILE A 119 -14.47 -14.90 -3.64
N ASP A 120 -15.28 -15.67 -4.35
CA ASP A 120 -14.90 -16.24 -5.64
C ASP A 120 -14.94 -15.16 -6.74
N VAL A 121 -13.82 -14.95 -7.43
CA VAL A 121 -13.69 -14.02 -8.56
C VAL A 121 -13.23 -14.80 -9.80
N PRO A 122 -14.06 -15.72 -10.34
CA PRO A 122 -13.63 -16.79 -11.25
C PRO A 122 -12.99 -16.33 -12.58
N LYS A 123 -13.21 -15.09 -13.02
CA LYS A 123 -12.56 -14.52 -14.21
C LYS A 123 -11.25 -13.81 -13.90
N CYS A 124 -10.94 -13.56 -12.63
CA CYS A 124 -9.75 -12.85 -12.20
C CYS A 124 -8.55 -13.80 -12.25
N VAL A 125 -7.60 -13.55 -13.15
CA VAL A 125 -6.40 -14.40 -13.25
C VAL A 125 -5.34 -13.98 -12.23
N MET A 126 -5.09 -12.67 -12.08
CA MET A 126 -4.18 -12.11 -11.09
C MET A 126 -4.85 -10.90 -10.44
N GLY A 127 -5.31 -11.03 -9.20
CA GLY A 127 -5.95 -9.92 -8.47
C GLY A 127 -4.91 -9.02 -7.84
N GLU A 128 -4.89 -7.75 -8.22
CA GLU A 128 -3.92 -6.75 -7.75
C GLU A 128 -4.53 -5.86 -6.66
N ASP A 129 -5.25 -4.81 -7.07
CA ASP A 129 -5.71 -3.73 -6.20
C ASP A 129 -7.17 -3.84 -5.82
N VAL A 130 -7.49 -3.43 -4.58
CA VAL A 130 -8.87 -3.22 -4.13
C VAL A 130 -9.06 -1.79 -3.66
N LEU A 131 -9.87 -1.02 -4.40
CA LEU A 131 -10.17 0.37 -4.05
C LEU A 131 -11.67 0.57 -3.83
N PHE A 132 -11.98 1.63 -3.08
CA PHE A 132 -13.33 1.92 -2.62
C PHE A 132 -13.80 3.28 -3.12
N SER A 133 -15.08 3.36 -3.46
CA SER A 133 -15.75 4.64 -3.68
C SER A 133 -15.65 5.53 -2.44
N GLU A 134 -15.69 6.84 -2.65
CA GLU A 134 -15.47 7.85 -1.59
C GLU A 134 -16.53 7.75 -0.48
N ASP A 135 -17.74 7.28 -0.80
CA ASP A 135 -18.82 7.00 0.16
C ASP A 135 -18.72 5.61 0.82
N ASN A 136 -17.69 4.83 0.48
CA ASN A 136 -17.45 3.45 0.93
C ASN A 136 -18.58 2.47 0.58
N SER A 137 -19.40 2.74 -0.43
CA SER A 137 -20.51 1.84 -0.82
C SER A 137 -20.08 0.74 -1.79
N THR A 138 -19.06 0.99 -2.60
CA THR A 138 -18.61 0.10 -3.67
C THR A 138 -17.12 -0.18 -3.55
N TRP A 139 -16.73 -1.43 -3.77
CA TRP A 139 -15.33 -1.83 -3.96
C TRP A 139 -15.09 -2.30 -5.39
N TYR A 140 -13.86 -2.13 -5.85
CA TYR A 140 -13.37 -2.52 -7.16
C TYR A 140 -12.14 -3.39 -7.00
N LEU A 141 -12.07 -4.55 -7.64
CA LEU A 141 -10.87 -5.40 -7.70
C LEU A 141 -10.34 -5.42 -9.13
N THR A 142 -9.09 -5.01 -9.33
CA THR A 142 -8.42 -5.10 -10.64
C THR A 142 -7.82 -6.48 -10.87
N CYS A 143 -7.93 -6.97 -12.11
CA CYS A 143 -7.51 -8.32 -12.46
C CYS A 143 -6.60 -8.34 -13.71
N MET A 144 -5.29 -8.34 -13.46
CA MET A 144 -4.26 -8.50 -14.48
C MET A 144 -4.40 -9.84 -15.24
N ASN A 145 -3.82 -9.90 -16.45
CA ASN A 145 -3.89 -11.00 -17.44
C ASN A 145 -5.28 -11.41 -17.93
N SER A 146 -6.35 -11.03 -17.22
CA SER A 146 -7.73 -11.32 -17.56
C SER A 146 -8.50 -10.12 -18.09
N GLY A 147 -7.93 -8.91 -17.97
CA GLY A 147 -8.49 -7.70 -18.57
C GLY A 147 -9.86 -7.36 -18.03
N ASN A 148 -10.06 -7.43 -16.71
CA ASN A 148 -11.32 -7.06 -16.09
C ASN A 148 -11.13 -6.39 -14.73
N VAL A 149 -12.18 -5.70 -14.27
CA VAL A 149 -12.30 -5.15 -12.92
C VAL A 149 -13.62 -5.66 -12.33
N TYR A 150 -13.55 -6.37 -11.21
CA TYR A 150 -14.74 -6.75 -10.45
C TYR A 150 -15.29 -5.57 -9.68
N VAL A 151 -16.62 -5.47 -9.59
CA VAL A 151 -17.33 -4.45 -8.81
C VAL A 151 -18.19 -5.15 -7.78
N GLY A 152 -18.16 -4.70 -6.53
CA GLY A 152 -19.02 -5.24 -5.50
C GLY A 152 -19.44 -4.23 -4.45
N GLU A 153 -20.44 -4.61 -3.66
CA GLU A 153 -20.98 -3.80 -2.58
C GLU A 153 -20.12 -3.95 -1.33
N THR A 154 -19.66 -2.85 -0.75
CA THR A 154 -18.82 -2.89 0.46
C THR A 154 -19.60 -3.35 1.68
N ALA A 155 -20.91 -3.10 1.80
CA ALA A 155 -21.66 -3.55 2.97
C ALA A 155 -21.75 -5.09 3.08
N THR A 156 -21.95 -5.77 1.94
CA THR A 156 -22.26 -7.21 1.90
C THR A 156 -21.16 -8.05 1.25
N ASP A 157 -20.18 -7.40 0.62
CA ASP A 157 -19.13 -8.01 -0.21
C ASP A 157 -19.66 -8.83 -1.39
N LYS A 158 -20.89 -8.57 -1.82
CA LYS A 158 -21.47 -9.22 -2.99
C LYS A 158 -20.94 -8.54 -4.25
N ILE A 159 -20.50 -9.35 -5.21
CA ILE A 159 -20.17 -8.90 -6.55
C ILE A 159 -21.46 -8.43 -7.23
N THR A 160 -21.45 -7.21 -7.75
CA THR A 160 -22.58 -6.56 -8.43
C THR A 160 -22.33 -6.35 -9.92
N GLY A 161 -21.07 -6.46 -10.37
CA GLY A 161 -20.74 -6.32 -11.78
C GLY A 161 -19.28 -6.66 -12.09
N ILE A 162 -18.97 -6.62 -13.39
CA ILE A 162 -17.62 -6.77 -13.93
C ILE A 162 -17.49 -5.75 -15.06
N ILE A 163 -16.42 -4.96 -15.04
CA ILE A 163 -16.00 -4.10 -16.15
C ILE A 163 -15.03 -4.91 -17.01
N ASP A 164 -15.45 -5.28 -18.23
CA ASP A 164 -14.59 -5.99 -19.18
C ASP A 164 -13.74 -4.98 -19.99
N ILE A 165 -12.42 -5.12 -19.93
CA ILE A 165 -11.41 -4.32 -20.64
C ILE A 165 -10.38 -5.24 -21.32
N PRO A 166 -10.82 -6.02 -22.32
CA PRO A 166 -10.01 -7.08 -22.92
C PRO A 166 -8.73 -6.56 -23.57
N GLY A 167 -7.66 -7.34 -23.46
CA GLY A 167 -6.35 -6.99 -24.04
C GLY A 167 -5.52 -5.99 -23.22
N THR A 168 -6.03 -5.55 -22.06
CA THR A 168 -5.33 -4.71 -21.07
C THR A 168 -4.82 -5.54 -19.89
N ASN A 169 -3.98 -4.94 -19.03
CA ASN A 169 -3.53 -5.55 -17.77
C ASN A 169 -3.88 -4.63 -16.58
N PRO A 170 -5.13 -4.68 -16.09
CA PRO A 170 -5.64 -3.81 -15.02
C PRO A 170 -4.86 -4.02 -13.72
N HIS A 171 -4.18 -2.98 -13.23
CA HIS A 171 -3.36 -3.05 -12.02
C HIS A 171 -3.86 -2.06 -10.97
N GLY A 172 -3.34 -0.83 -10.92
CA GLY A 172 -3.87 0.22 -10.08
C GLY A 172 -5.25 0.71 -10.54
N LEU A 173 -6.04 1.23 -9.61
CA LEU A 173 -7.31 1.91 -9.90
C LEU A 173 -7.50 3.14 -9.00
N VAL A 174 -8.14 4.19 -9.51
CA VAL A 174 -8.67 5.28 -8.66
C VAL A 174 -10.13 5.58 -9.00
N VAL A 175 -10.93 5.78 -7.96
CA VAL A 175 -12.33 6.21 -8.05
C VAL A 175 -12.39 7.74 -7.91
N LEU A 176 -13.14 8.40 -8.80
CA LEU A 176 -13.34 9.86 -8.84
C LEU A 176 -14.85 10.12 -8.98
N SER A 177 -15.60 9.86 -7.91
CA SER A 177 -17.08 9.84 -7.96
C SER A 177 -17.67 11.22 -8.26
N ASP A 178 -17.02 12.29 -7.82
CA ASP A 178 -17.44 13.68 -8.03
C ASP A 178 -17.47 14.12 -9.50
N ILE A 179 -16.64 13.48 -10.34
CA ILE A 179 -16.59 13.73 -11.79
C ILE A 179 -17.05 12.52 -12.62
N ASP A 180 -17.64 11.50 -11.97
CA ASP A 180 -18.17 10.29 -12.59
C ASP A 180 -17.11 9.54 -13.41
N ARG A 181 -15.91 9.34 -12.84
CA ARG A 181 -14.79 8.64 -13.50
C ARG A 181 -14.16 7.57 -12.61
N LEU A 182 -13.71 6.50 -13.24
CA LEU A 182 -12.65 5.63 -12.74
C LEU A 182 -11.48 5.74 -13.72
N LEU A 183 -10.25 5.73 -13.20
CA LEU A 183 -9.06 5.51 -14.00
C LEU A 183 -8.43 4.19 -13.56
N VAL A 184 -8.01 3.38 -14.53
CA VAL A 184 -7.41 2.06 -14.29
C VAL A 184 -6.11 1.98 -15.06
N THR A 185 -5.00 1.60 -14.45
CA THR A 185 -3.74 1.43 -15.19
C THR A 185 -3.75 0.12 -15.97
N SER A 186 -3.18 0.13 -17.16
CA SER A 186 -2.80 -1.06 -17.92
C SER A 186 -1.28 -1.18 -17.78
N THR A 187 -0.78 -2.12 -16.98
CA THR A 187 0.64 -2.14 -16.61
C THR A 187 1.50 -3.02 -17.53
N ILE A 188 1.45 -4.33 -17.34
CA ILE A 188 2.34 -5.31 -17.97
C ILE A 188 1.71 -6.68 -17.89
N THR A 189 2.09 -7.61 -18.77
CA THR A 189 1.69 -9.03 -18.62
C THR A 189 2.38 -9.66 -17.41
N GLY A 190 1.75 -10.67 -16.81
CA GLY A 190 2.30 -11.34 -15.61
C GLY A 190 3.65 -12.05 -15.83
N ASP A 191 4.06 -12.29 -17.07
CA ASP A 191 5.43 -12.78 -17.40
C ASP A 191 6.47 -11.65 -17.48
N LEU A 192 6.05 -10.41 -17.24
CA LEU A 192 6.84 -9.17 -17.24
C LEU A 192 7.51 -8.83 -18.58
N LYS A 193 7.00 -9.36 -19.70
CA LYS A 193 7.61 -9.13 -21.03
C LYS A 193 6.92 -8.07 -21.87
N THR A 194 5.62 -7.87 -21.67
CA THR A 194 4.81 -7.02 -22.56
C THR A 194 4.24 -5.82 -21.80
N PRO A 195 5.03 -4.76 -21.60
CA PRO A 195 4.55 -3.54 -20.95
C PRO A 195 3.48 -2.85 -21.81
N LYS A 196 2.51 -2.28 -21.12
CA LYS A 196 1.45 -1.41 -21.62
C LYS A 196 1.80 0.04 -21.29
N GLU A 197 0.98 0.99 -21.71
CA GLU A 197 1.34 2.42 -21.69
C GLU A 197 0.17 3.36 -21.40
N GLU A 198 -0.96 2.81 -20.95
CA GLU A 198 -2.21 3.54 -20.92
C GLU A 198 -2.96 3.45 -19.59
N LEU A 199 -3.70 4.51 -19.28
CA LEU A 199 -4.85 4.45 -18.37
C LEU A 199 -6.11 4.15 -19.18
N ILE A 200 -7.00 3.33 -18.64
CA ILE A 200 -8.35 3.15 -19.12
C ILE A 200 -9.27 4.12 -18.36
N VAL A 201 -10.06 4.87 -19.10
CA VAL A 201 -11.07 5.78 -18.54
C VAL A 201 -12.42 5.07 -18.55
N VAL A 202 -13.05 4.97 -17.38
CA VAL A 202 -14.37 4.34 -17.22
C VAL A 202 -15.32 5.36 -16.59
N GLN A 203 -16.57 5.35 -17.00
CA GLN A 203 -17.63 6.10 -16.33
C GLN A 203 -18.03 5.37 -15.04
N ALA A 204 -17.92 6.01 -13.88
CA ALA A 204 -18.11 5.35 -12.58
C ALA A 204 -19.57 4.88 -12.37
N SER A 205 -20.54 5.70 -12.74
CA SER A 205 -21.98 5.44 -12.54
C SER A 205 -22.54 4.31 -13.40
N THR A 206 -21.92 4.02 -14.55
CA THR A 206 -22.43 3.05 -15.52
C THR A 206 -21.46 1.90 -15.81
N ASN A 207 -20.24 1.96 -15.27
CA ASN A 207 -19.16 1.02 -15.56
C ASN A 207 -18.78 0.96 -17.06
N LYS A 208 -19.14 1.98 -17.84
CA LYS A 208 -18.87 2.04 -19.28
C LYS A 208 -17.46 2.55 -19.56
N VAL A 209 -16.69 1.79 -20.33
CA VAL A 209 -15.38 2.23 -20.85
C VAL A 209 -15.56 3.39 -21.83
N LEU A 210 -14.83 4.48 -21.61
CA LEU A 210 -14.92 5.73 -22.39
C LEU A 210 -13.72 5.91 -23.34
N GLY A 211 -12.57 5.32 -23.03
CA GLY A 211 -11.38 5.44 -23.85
C GLY A 211 -10.11 5.20 -23.04
N THR A 212 -8.98 5.66 -23.57
CA THR A 212 -7.65 5.48 -22.96
C THR A 212 -6.86 6.77 -22.97
N LEU A 213 -5.95 6.92 -22.00
CA LEU A 213 -4.98 8.01 -21.93
C LEU A 213 -3.58 7.42 -21.99
N LYS A 214 -2.75 7.89 -22.92
CA LYS A 214 -1.37 7.41 -23.03
C LYS A 214 -0.48 8.12 -22.01
N MET A 215 0.28 7.35 -21.23
CA MET A 215 1.15 7.84 -20.17
C MET A 215 2.60 8.00 -20.65
N SER A 216 2.80 8.41 -21.91
CA SER A 216 4.13 8.58 -22.49
C SER A 216 4.12 9.51 -23.70
N ASN A 217 5.18 10.30 -23.84
CA ASN A 217 5.48 11.08 -25.04
C ASN A 217 6.22 10.28 -26.12
N LYS A 218 6.68 9.06 -25.83
CA LYS A 218 7.40 8.20 -26.79
C LYS A 218 6.42 7.61 -27.82
N PRO A 219 6.86 7.22 -29.03
CA PRO A 219 6.03 6.43 -29.95
C PRO A 219 5.53 5.13 -29.30
N SER A 220 4.36 4.67 -29.71
CA SER A 220 3.79 3.39 -29.25
C SER A 220 4.45 2.21 -29.97
N PRO A 221 4.69 1.07 -29.28
CA PRO A 221 4.58 0.89 -27.84
C PRO A 221 5.75 1.56 -27.09
N SER A 222 5.45 2.39 -26.09
CA SER A 222 6.48 3.14 -25.35
C SER A 222 7.19 2.33 -24.27
N GLY A 223 6.56 1.24 -23.81
CA GLY A 223 7.10 0.33 -22.80
C GLY A 223 7.24 0.92 -21.41
N VAL A 224 6.43 1.91 -21.04
CA VAL A 224 6.56 2.64 -19.76
C VAL A 224 5.93 1.94 -18.55
N ALA A 225 4.91 1.09 -18.76
CA ALA A 225 4.20 0.32 -17.73
C ALA A 225 3.71 1.20 -16.55
N PRO A 226 2.58 1.92 -16.69
CA PRO A 226 1.97 2.64 -15.56
C PRO A 226 1.47 1.64 -14.50
N VAL A 227 1.71 1.88 -13.21
CA VAL A 227 1.42 0.92 -12.11
C VAL A 227 0.36 1.45 -11.18
N GLU A 228 0.77 2.29 -10.22
CA GLU A 228 -0.11 2.85 -9.20
C GLU A 228 -0.60 4.22 -9.61
N LEU A 229 -1.79 4.57 -9.16
CA LEU A 229 -2.35 5.89 -9.36
C LEU A 229 -3.21 6.32 -8.19
N LEU A 230 -3.11 7.60 -7.84
CA LEU A 230 -3.81 8.14 -6.67
C LEU A 230 -4.19 9.60 -6.90
N ARG A 231 -5.41 9.97 -6.49
CA ARG A 231 -5.90 11.35 -6.56
C ARG A 231 -5.19 12.19 -5.48
N VAL A 232 -4.70 13.36 -5.86
CA VAL A 232 -4.26 14.38 -4.90
C VAL A 232 -5.48 14.84 -4.08
N PRO A 233 -5.52 14.60 -2.75
CA PRO A 233 -6.68 14.96 -1.93
C PRO A 233 -7.03 16.44 -2.05
N GLY A 234 -8.32 16.75 -2.25
CA GLY A 234 -8.82 18.12 -2.32
C GLY A 234 -8.43 18.92 -3.57
N SER A 235 -7.78 18.30 -4.56
CA SER A 235 -7.49 18.98 -5.84
C SER A 235 -8.77 19.30 -6.63
N ASP A 236 -8.84 20.55 -7.10
CA ASP A 236 -9.86 21.06 -8.02
C ASP A 236 -9.20 21.97 -9.09
N PRO A 237 -9.16 21.58 -10.38
CA PRO A 237 -9.68 20.31 -10.91
C PRO A 237 -8.98 19.08 -10.32
N ALA A 238 -9.61 17.91 -10.42
CA ALA A 238 -9.04 16.67 -9.94
C ALA A 238 -7.69 16.37 -10.63
N ILE A 239 -6.65 16.11 -9.83
CA ILE A 239 -5.32 15.70 -10.30
C ILE A 239 -5.06 14.28 -9.79
N VAL A 240 -4.72 13.38 -10.70
CA VAL A 240 -4.32 12.00 -10.39
C VAL A 240 -2.85 11.84 -10.75
N TYR A 241 -2.03 11.39 -9.81
CA TYR A 241 -0.66 10.95 -10.09
C TYR A 241 -0.64 9.50 -10.52
N THR A 242 0.33 9.14 -11.36
CA THR A 242 0.59 7.77 -11.81
C THR A 242 2.09 7.50 -11.82
N THR A 243 2.50 6.33 -11.31
CA THR A 243 3.89 5.85 -11.42
C THR A 243 4.10 5.10 -12.73
N ASN A 244 5.16 5.46 -13.47
CA ASN A 244 5.58 4.75 -14.68
C ASN A 244 6.84 3.91 -14.40
N MET A 245 6.67 2.61 -14.21
CA MET A 245 7.69 1.70 -13.71
C MET A 245 8.97 1.71 -14.55
N PHE A 246 8.84 1.52 -15.85
CA PHE A 246 9.97 1.48 -16.79
C PHE A 246 10.24 2.84 -17.44
N GLY A 247 9.38 3.82 -17.19
CA GLY A 247 9.65 5.22 -17.51
C GLY A 247 10.54 5.92 -16.49
N ALA A 248 10.66 5.39 -15.26
CA ALA A 248 11.30 6.06 -14.12
C ALA A 248 10.77 7.49 -13.93
N ALA A 249 9.44 7.64 -13.97
CA ALA A 249 8.79 8.95 -13.96
C ALA A 249 7.46 8.92 -13.21
N LEU A 250 7.05 10.08 -12.72
CA LEU A 250 5.72 10.39 -12.24
C LEU A 250 4.97 11.17 -13.31
N TRP A 251 3.74 10.79 -13.57
CA TRP A 251 2.85 11.45 -14.51
C TRP A 251 1.59 11.93 -13.80
N THR A 252 0.94 12.95 -14.36
CA THR A 252 -0.36 13.43 -13.91
C THR A 252 -1.41 13.26 -15.00
N ALA A 253 -2.65 12.99 -14.59
CA ALA A 253 -3.86 13.17 -15.38
C ALA A 253 -4.71 14.23 -14.67
N THR A 254 -4.87 15.40 -15.31
CA THR A 254 -5.62 16.54 -14.75
C THR A 254 -6.97 16.65 -15.42
N TRP A 255 -8.04 16.67 -14.65
CA TRP A 255 -9.40 16.76 -15.18
C TRP A 255 -9.66 18.09 -15.90
N ASN A 256 -10.27 18.01 -17.07
CA ASN A 256 -10.74 19.15 -17.83
C ASN A 256 -12.28 19.14 -17.91
N PRO A 257 -12.98 20.01 -17.16
CA PRO A 257 -14.44 19.98 -17.13
C PRO A 257 -15.09 20.41 -18.46
N GLY A 258 -14.38 21.20 -19.28
CA GLY A 258 -14.90 21.66 -20.57
C GLY A 258 -15.00 20.54 -21.61
N SER A 259 -13.96 19.71 -21.72
CA SER A 259 -13.93 18.56 -22.63
C SER A 259 -14.43 17.26 -21.99
N LYS A 260 -14.59 17.22 -20.66
CA LYS A 260 -14.87 16.01 -19.87
C LYS A 260 -13.82 14.90 -20.09
N SER A 261 -12.57 15.31 -20.26
CA SER A 261 -11.40 14.45 -20.48
C SER A 261 -10.29 14.79 -19.48
N PHE A 262 -9.15 14.12 -19.59
CA PHE A 262 -7.95 14.43 -18.80
C PHE A 262 -6.83 14.92 -19.70
N ASP A 263 -6.11 15.93 -19.22
CA ASP A 263 -4.84 16.37 -19.79
C ASP A 263 -3.71 15.64 -19.06
N VAL A 264 -2.89 14.90 -19.81
CA VAL A 264 -1.80 14.08 -19.26
C VAL A 264 -0.44 14.75 -19.46
N ALA A 265 0.41 14.72 -18.43
CA ALA A 265 1.75 15.28 -18.49
C ALA A 265 2.74 14.52 -17.60
N GLU A 266 4.01 14.52 -17.98
CA GLU A 266 5.10 14.12 -17.07
C GLU A 266 5.25 15.19 -15.99
N ALA A 267 5.13 14.78 -14.73
CA ALA A 267 5.25 15.68 -13.58
C ALA A 267 6.66 15.67 -12.99
N PHE A 268 7.35 14.53 -13.03
CA PHE A 268 8.70 14.40 -12.50
C PHE A 268 9.48 13.24 -13.13
N ASN A 269 10.73 13.48 -13.49
CA ASN A 269 11.67 12.44 -13.94
C ASN A 269 12.54 11.96 -12.76
N LEU A 270 12.41 10.69 -12.37
CA LEU A 270 13.14 10.07 -11.26
C LEU A 270 14.53 9.56 -11.67
N ALA A 271 14.82 9.44 -12.97
CA ALA A 271 16.10 8.89 -13.43
C ALA A 271 17.33 9.68 -12.93
N PRO A 272 17.36 11.04 -12.91
CA PRO A 272 18.50 11.81 -12.41
C PRO A 272 18.82 11.58 -10.93
N ILE A 273 17.84 11.10 -10.16
CA ILE A 273 18.00 10.78 -8.73
C ILE A 273 18.08 9.26 -8.47
N ASN A 274 18.27 8.47 -9.53
CA ASN A 274 18.35 7.01 -9.48
C ASN A 274 17.10 6.33 -8.88
N GLY A 275 15.91 6.93 -9.05
CA GLY A 275 14.63 6.36 -8.62
C GLY A 275 14.02 5.45 -9.68
N GLY A 276 14.56 4.24 -9.82
CA GLY A 276 14.10 3.24 -10.78
C GLY A 276 12.97 2.36 -10.23
N VAL A 277 12.02 1.97 -11.10
CA VAL A 277 10.86 1.15 -10.74
C VAL A 277 10.00 1.83 -9.66
N PRO A 278 9.43 3.04 -9.93
CA PRO A 278 8.46 3.65 -9.04
C PRO A 278 7.19 2.80 -8.94
N LEU A 279 6.65 2.66 -7.73
CA LEU A 279 5.50 1.83 -7.42
C LEU A 279 4.46 2.66 -6.65
N GLU A 280 4.52 2.70 -5.32
CA GLU A 280 3.47 3.24 -4.47
C GLU A 280 3.46 4.77 -4.37
N ILE A 281 2.25 5.31 -4.17
CA ILE A 281 1.98 6.74 -3.96
C ILE A 281 1.20 6.92 -2.66
N TYR A 282 1.61 7.89 -1.85
CA TYR A 282 0.87 8.28 -0.64
C TYR A 282 0.80 9.80 -0.53
N PHE A 283 -0.37 10.32 -0.14
CA PHE A 283 -0.58 11.74 0.13
C PHE A 283 -0.89 11.98 1.61
N VAL A 284 -0.19 12.92 2.22
CA VAL A 284 -0.47 13.39 3.59
C VAL A 284 -0.64 14.92 3.58
N ASP A 285 -0.96 15.49 4.74
CA ASP A 285 -1.15 16.95 4.92
C ASP A 285 -2.18 17.57 3.95
N GLY A 286 -3.24 16.82 3.65
CA GLY A 286 -4.27 17.23 2.69
C GLY A 286 -3.75 17.34 1.26
N GLY A 287 -2.81 16.49 0.86
CA GLY A 287 -2.26 16.45 -0.50
C GLY A 287 -1.05 17.36 -0.73
N LYS A 288 -0.55 18.03 0.31
CA LYS A 288 0.62 18.92 0.21
C LYS A 288 1.95 18.20 0.28
N THR A 289 1.97 17.00 0.84
CA THR A 289 3.15 16.14 0.90
C THR A 289 2.83 14.83 0.20
N MET A 290 3.70 14.42 -0.73
CA MET A 290 3.59 13.15 -1.43
C MET A 290 4.80 12.26 -1.13
N TYR A 291 4.55 10.99 -0.85
CA TYR A 291 5.58 9.98 -0.73
C TYR A 291 5.52 9.00 -1.91
N ILE A 292 6.68 8.57 -2.37
CA ILE A 292 6.83 7.59 -3.46
C ILE A 292 7.86 6.55 -3.05
N THR A 293 7.60 5.27 -3.36
CA THR A 293 8.62 4.22 -3.29
C THR A 293 9.16 3.88 -4.67
N THR A 294 10.46 3.54 -4.74
CA THR A 294 11.08 2.99 -5.94
C THR A 294 11.86 1.73 -5.58
N ALA A 295 11.58 0.62 -6.25
CA ALA A 295 12.07 -0.70 -5.84
C ALA A 295 13.56 -0.93 -6.11
N ASN A 296 14.16 -0.26 -7.10
CA ASN A 296 15.56 -0.51 -7.49
C ASN A 296 16.32 0.81 -7.70
N PRO A 297 17.22 1.21 -6.77
CA PRO A 297 17.89 0.38 -5.75
C PRO A 297 17.17 0.25 -4.39
N GLY A 298 15.92 0.69 -4.27
CA GLY A 298 15.20 0.76 -3.00
C GLY A 298 15.31 2.13 -2.37
N LEU A 299 14.36 3.01 -2.66
CA LEU A 299 14.30 4.37 -2.14
C LEU A 299 12.88 4.73 -1.68
N PHE A 300 12.83 5.65 -0.72
CA PHE A 300 11.63 6.34 -0.28
C PHE A 300 11.82 7.84 -0.50
N HIS A 301 10.93 8.44 -1.28
CA HIS A 301 11.00 9.83 -1.70
C HIS A 301 9.94 10.69 -1.00
N ILE A 302 10.30 11.93 -0.71
CA ILE A 302 9.38 12.96 -0.20
C ILE A 302 9.33 14.09 -1.22
N PHE A 303 8.12 14.45 -1.61
CA PHE A 303 7.83 15.57 -2.49
C PHE A 303 6.91 16.58 -1.78
N ASP A 304 7.16 17.86 -2.04
CA ASP A 304 6.33 19.00 -1.66
C ASP A 304 5.47 19.41 -2.86
N LEU A 305 4.16 19.47 -2.65
CA LEU A 305 3.12 19.83 -3.62
C LEU A 305 2.39 21.13 -3.22
N SER A 306 2.83 21.80 -2.16
CA SER A 306 2.10 22.93 -1.56
C SER A 306 1.98 24.16 -2.47
N ALA A 307 2.94 24.38 -3.37
CA ALA A 307 2.94 25.52 -4.29
C ALA A 307 2.13 25.27 -5.56
N ASP A 308 2.26 24.07 -6.14
CA ASP A 308 1.55 23.64 -7.34
C ASP A 308 1.42 22.10 -7.28
N PRO A 309 0.22 21.56 -7.06
CA PRO A 309 0.03 20.11 -6.90
C PRO A 309 0.36 19.32 -8.18
N SER A 310 0.47 19.97 -9.34
CA SER A 310 0.87 19.32 -10.60
C SER A 310 2.38 19.29 -10.83
N LYS A 311 3.17 20.02 -10.02
CA LYS A 311 4.62 20.18 -10.16
C LYS A 311 5.32 19.83 -8.85
N PRO A 312 5.50 18.53 -8.57
CA PRO A 312 6.03 18.09 -7.30
C PRO A 312 7.49 18.50 -7.18
N LYS A 313 7.87 19.04 -6.03
CA LYS A 313 9.26 19.39 -5.72
C LYS A 313 9.87 18.33 -4.82
N LEU A 314 10.92 17.66 -5.29
CA LEU A 314 11.65 16.71 -4.45
C LEU A 314 12.25 17.41 -3.23
N VAL A 315 11.88 16.93 -2.04
CA VAL A 315 12.46 17.36 -0.76
C VAL A 315 13.61 16.44 -0.38
N LYS A 316 13.39 15.12 -0.46
CA LYS A 316 14.37 14.12 -0.01
C LYS A 316 14.19 12.79 -0.72
N SER A 317 15.31 12.12 -1.00
CA SER A 317 15.34 10.68 -1.29
C SER A 317 16.14 9.99 -0.19
N MET A 318 15.56 8.95 0.39
CA MET A 318 16.18 8.14 1.43
C MET A 318 16.38 6.73 0.92
N LYS A 319 17.54 6.14 1.22
CA LYS A 319 17.82 4.75 0.88
C LYS A 319 17.11 3.83 1.88
N THR A 320 16.33 2.89 1.37
CA THR A 320 15.72 1.80 2.13
C THR A 320 16.33 0.46 1.66
N GLY A 321 15.62 -0.65 1.80
CA GLY A 321 16.00 -1.93 1.21
C GLY A 321 15.54 -2.07 -0.24
N GLN A 322 16.22 -2.93 -1.01
CA GLN A 322 15.80 -3.29 -2.37
C GLN A 322 14.40 -3.90 -2.36
N GLY A 323 13.57 -3.50 -3.34
CA GLY A 323 12.17 -3.88 -3.40
C GLY A 323 11.25 -2.97 -2.60
N ALA A 324 11.68 -1.78 -2.21
CA ALA A 324 10.82 -0.79 -1.56
C ALA A 324 9.50 -0.63 -2.34
N HIS A 325 8.39 -0.96 -1.68
CA HIS A 325 7.08 -1.07 -2.31
C HIS A 325 6.00 -0.46 -1.39
N HIS A 326 5.35 -1.24 -0.54
CA HIS A 326 4.27 -0.77 0.35
C HIS A 326 4.77 0.01 1.57
N VAL A 327 3.99 0.99 2.06
CA VAL A 327 4.33 1.80 3.23
C VAL A 327 3.16 1.91 4.21
N GLY A 328 3.36 1.43 5.44
CA GLY A 328 2.45 1.71 6.55
C GLY A 328 2.78 3.06 7.20
N LEU A 329 1.80 3.98 7.31
CA LEU A 329 2.01 5.32 7.85
C LEU A 329 1.24 5.53 9.16
N THR A 330 1.89 6.11 10.17
CA THR A 330 1.23 6.39 11.46
C THR A 330 0.34 7.63 11.39
N LYS A 331 -0.82 7.60 12.07
CA LYS A 331 -1.77 8.74 12.15
C LYS A 331 -1.17 10.02 12.71
N ASP A 332 -0.19 9.91 13.60
CA ASP A 332 0.50 11.05 14.20
C ASP A 332 1.59 11.64 13.29
N GLY A 333 1.80 11.06 12.10
CA GLY A 333 2.78 11.48 11.10
C GLY A 333 4.23 11.29 11.56
N ARG A 334 4.49 10.45 12.57
CA ARG A 334 5.84 10.21 13.08
C ARG A 334 6.61 9.21 12.23
N TYR A 335 6.00 8.06 11.90
CA TYR A 335 6.71 6.95 11.26
C TYR A 335 6.07 6.51 9.94
N GLY A 336 6.94 6.11 9.00
CA GLY A 336 6.61 5.32 7.83
C GLY A 336 7.38 3.99 7.84
N PHE A 337 6.69 2.90 7.58
CA PHE A 337 7.23 1.54 7.57
C PHE A 337 7.27 1.02 6.15
N VAL A 338 8.43 1.12 5.49
CA VAL A 338 8.62 0.77 4.09
C VAL A 338 8.95 -0.70 3.97
N GLN A 339 8.04 -1.48 3.39
CA GLN A 339 8.24 -2.89 3.09
C GLN A 339 9.15 -3.04 1.87
N ASN A 340 10.22 -3.81 2.01
CA ASN A 340 11.28 -3.94 1.01
C ASN A 340 11.24 -5.29 0.31
N SER A 341 10.18 -5.55 -0.46
CA SER A 341 10.08 -6.68 -1.38
C SER A 341 8.97 -6.44 -2.41
N PHE A 342 9.32 -6.08 -3.64
CA PHE A 342 8.31 -5.79 -4.66
C PHE A 342 7.58 -7.06 -5.08
N ILE A 343 8.33 -7.98 -5.67
CA ILE A 343 7.93 -9.33 -6.02
C ILE A 343 9.16 -10.22 -5.83
N ASN A 344 8.98 -11.53 -5.91
CA ASN A 344 10.07 -12.51 -5.86
C ASN A 344 10.98 -12.47 -7.10
N LEU A 345 11.54 -11.30 -7.45
CA LEU A 345 12.56 -11.07 -8.48
C LEU A 345 13.95 -10.82 -7.87
N PRO A 346 15.04 -11.30 -8.48
CA PRO A 346 16.38 -11.05 -7.96
C PRO A 346 16.67 -9.54 -7.89
N GLY A 347 17.25 -9.09 -6.78
CA GLY A 347 17.62 -7.68 -6.59
C GLY A 347 16.48 -6.73 -6.21
N MET A 348 15.26 -7.23 -5.97
CA MET A 348 14.10 -6.43 -5.52
C MET A 348 13.27 -7.13 -4.43
N ARG A 349 13.91 -7.97 -3.62
CA ARG A 349 13.27 -8.82 -2.61
C ARG A 349 14.04 -8.93 -1.29
N ASP A 350 14.52 -7.80 -0.76
CA ASP A 350 15.37 -7.80 0.45
C ASP A 350 14.69 -8.52 1.63
N GLY A 351 13.40 -8.24 1.83
CA GLY A 351 12.52 -8.85 2.82
C GLY A 351 12.49 -8.14 4.18
N SER A 352 13.27 -7.07 4.35
CA SER A 352 13.20 -6.21 5.53
C SER A 352 12.03 -5.22 5.47
N VAL A 353 11.77 -4.55 6.58
CA VAL A 353 10.97 -3.34 6.66
C VAL A 353 11.84 -2.20 7.17
N SER A 354 12.01 -1.13 6.40
CA SER A 354 12.73 0.07 6.84
C SER A 354 11.80 0.99 7.63
N VAL A 355 12.24 1.44 8.82
CA VAL A 355 11.51 2.40 9.64
C VAL A 355 12.03 3.79 9.38
N VAL A 356 11.17 4.66 8.85
CA VAL A 356 11.47 6.06 8.53
C VAL A 356 10.82 6.96 9.58
N ASP A 357 11.60 7.76 10.27
CA ASP A 357 11.06 8.90 11.02
C ASP A 357 10.79 10.03 10.01
N LEU A 358 9.51 10.34 9.79
CA LEU A 358 9.04 11.27 8.77
C LEU A 358 9.34 12.72 9.14
N LYS A 359 9.42 13.04 10.43
CA LYS A 359 9.75 14.38 10.92
C LYS A 359 11.24 14.66 10.77
N LEU A 360 12.07 13.66 11.08
CA LEU A 360 13.52 13.73 10.90
C LEU A 360 13.94 13.47 9.45
N GLN A 361 13.03 12.96 8.60
CA GLN A 361 13.27 12.54 7.22
C GLN A 361 14.48 11.61 7.12
N LYS A 362 14.47 10.57 7.96
CA LYS A 362 15.60 9.65 8.12
C LYS A 362 15.12 8.22 8.40
N VAL A 363 15.79 7.24 7.80
CA VAL A 363 15.67 5.83 8.22
C VAL A 363 16.35 5.66 9.58
N VAL A 364 15.58 5.24 10.58
CA VAL A 364 16.01 5.13 11.99
C VAL A 364 16.19 3.68 12.45
N ALA A 365 15.54 2.72 11.79
CA ALA A 365 15.68 1.29 12.09
C ALA A 365 15.40 0.41 10.86
N SER A 366 15.73 -0.88 10.96
CA SER A 366 15.33 -1.94 10.04
C SER A 366 14.79 -3.11 10.84
N MET A 367 13.65 -3.65 10.42
CA MET A 367 13.07 -4.87 10.98
C MET A 367 13.28 -6.03 10.00
N ASP A 368 14.01 -7.05 10.43
CA ASP A 368 14.41 -8.19 9.59
C ASP A 368 13.71 -9.50 10.01
N THR A 369 12.65 -9.43 10.83
CA THR A 369 11.98 -10.60 11.42
C THR A 369 11.61 -11.66 10.38
N LEU A 370 10.79 -11.31 9.39
CA LEU A 370 10.36 -12.23 8.34
C LEU A 370 11.52 -12.67 7.45
N LYS A 371 12.43 -11.74 7.11
CA LYS A 371 13.65 -12.02 6.34
C LYS A 371 14.50 -13.11 6.98
N ASN A 372 14.75 -13.02 8.28
CA ASN A 372 15.55 -13.96 9.05
C ASN A 372 14.88 -15.34 9.20
N MET A 373 13.56 -15.39 9.03
CA MET A 373 12.78 -16.63 8.97
C MET A 373 12.71 -17.22 7.56
N GLY A 374 13.30 -16.57 6.54
CA GLY A 374 13.25 -17.02 5.16
C GLY A 374 11.98 -16.63 4.41
N PHE A 375 11.27 -15.59 4.86
CA PHE A 375 10.05 -15.07 4.24
C PHE A 375 10.28 -13.70 3.60
N ASN A 376 9.47 -13.40 2.59
CA ASN A 376 9.30 -12.06 2.03
C ASN A 376 7.93 -11.53 2.42
N PRO A 377 7.82 -10.34 3.05
CA PRO A 377 6.56 -9.63 3.11
C PRO A 377 6.16 -9.18 1.71
N ASN A 378 4.88 -9.24 1.36
CA ASN A 378 4.37 -8.77 0.06
C ASN A 378 3.73 -7.38 0.17
N CYS A 379 2.99 -7.13 1.24
CA CYS A 379 2.37 -5.85 1.57
C CYS A 379 2.45 -5.61 3.09
N ILE A 380 2.39 -4.34 3.50
CA ILE A 380 2.32 -3.90 4.89
C ILE A 380 1.23 -2.86 5.05
N VAL A 381 0.38 -3.04 6.06
CA VAL A 381 -0.54 -2.00 6.55
C VAL A 381 -0.44 -1.92 8.06
N LEU A 382 -0.68 -0.76 8.65
CA LEU A 382 -0.80 -0.68 10.12
C LEU A 382 -2.19 -1.13 10.54
N LEU A 383 -2.34 -1.65 11.76
CA LEU A 383 -3.68 -1.90 12.30
C LEU A 383 -4.45 -0.58 12.47
N PRO A 384 -5.80 -0.59 12.43
CA PRO A 384 -6.63 0.63 12.33
C PRO A 384 -6.36 1.70 13.40
N LYS A 385 -5.93 1.28 14.59
CA LYS A 385 -5.56 2.20 15.67
C LYS A 385 -4.45 3.17 15.24
N TRP A 386 -3.45 2.70 14.49
CA TRP A 386 -2.28 3.46 14.09
C TRP A 386 -2.30 3.92 12.63
N ASN A 387 -3.10 3.30 11.76
CA ASN A 387 -3.02 3.48 10.32
C ASN A 387 -3.57 4.83 9.81
N HIS A 388 -2.75 5.56 9.06
CA HIS A 388 -3.17 6.68 8.23
C HIS A 388 -3.41 6.17 6.79
N LEU A 389 -4.59 6.42 6.22
CA LEU A 389 -4.94 5.93 4.87
C LEU A 389 -4.15 6.62 3.75
N ALA A 390 -3.69 7.85 3.98
CA ALA A 390 -2.77 8.58 3.10
C ALA A 390 -3.22 8.65 1.62
N GLY A 391 -4.52 8.85 1.41
CA GLY A 391 -5.16 8.98 0.10
C GLY A 391 -5.85 7.72 -0.41
N HIS A 392 -5.51 6.55 0.15
CA HIS A 392 -6.14 5.26 -0.18
C HIS A 392 -7.54 5.08 0.42
#